data_AF-A0AA88U236-F1
#
_entry.id   AF-A0AA88U236-F1
#
_cell.length_a   1.000
_cell.length_b   1.000
_cell.length_c   1.000
_cell.angle_alpha   90.00
_cell.angle_beta   90.00
_cell.angle_gamma   90.00
#
_symmetry.space_group_name_H-M   'P 1'
#
loop_
_entity.id
_entity.type
_entity.pdbx_description
1 polymer ?
#
loop_
_entity_poly.entity_id
_entity_poly.type
_entity_poly.pdbx_seq_one_letter_code
_entity_poly.pdbx_strand_id
1 'polypeptide(L)'
;MTKPKTDKGKKMDKVLNETPAQSPSESAEQAAAASGTSYGVDAEPASILLAIQNMSKTMTDRFDLLESSLASTQATLVSLGNRITEVENAAADYDRRLSLVEQKWLKIQSENISLRIFTAPLKGAYMFKFSVFSFGQSYSTTASIVKNKERIVVAHGNQPQGTLNSSKGVVLILEVGDVVYVRLWSGTRIQDNGNNHNTFSGYLLFPLSG
;
A
#
# COMPACT_ATOMS: atom_id res chain seq x y z
N MET A 1 -34.07 16.37 3.99
CA MET A 1 -33.99 15.58 2.74
C MET A 1 -32.64 15.93 2.11
N THR A 2 -31.66 15.08 1.84
CA THR A 2 -31.51 13.62 1.75
C THR A 2 -30.00 13.32 1.88
N LYS A 3 -29.59 12.32 2.67
CA LYS A 3 -28.20 11.81 2.76
C LYS A 3 -28.01 10.59 1.84
N PRO A 4 -26.79 10.27 1.35
CA PRO A 4 -26.53 9.02 0.63
C PRO A 4 -26.35 7.85 1.60
N LYS A 5 -26.82 6.66 1.19
CA LYS A 5 -26.78 5.41 1.94
C LYS A 5 -25.40 4.75 1.89
N THR A 6 -25.01 4.21 3.03
CA THR A 6 -23.80 3.40 3.27
C THR A 6 -24.02 1.99 2.73
N ASP A 7 -23.11 1.55 1.86
CA ASP A 7 -23.06 0.18 1.33
C ASP A 7 -22.38 -0.74 2.35
N LYS A 8 -23.01 -1.86 2.69
CA LYS A 8 -22.53 -2.84 3.66
C LYS A 8 -21.97 -4.05 2.93
N GLY A 9 -20.74 -4.39 3.31
CA GLY A 9 -19.91 -5.50 2.85
C GLY A 9 -20.62 -6.72 2.28
N LYS A 10 -20.17 -7.09 1.07
CA LYS A 10 -20.36 -8.43 0.50
C LYS A 10 -18.99 -9.10 0.43
N LYS A 11 -18.86 -10.24 1.13
CA LYS A 11 -17.70 -11.13 1.09
C LYS A 11 -17.41 -11.53 -0.37
N MET A 12 -16.16 -11.42 -0.80
CA MET A 12 -15.70 -12.02 -2.06
C MET A 12 -15.40 -13.49 -1.79
N ASP A 13 -16.26 -14.36 -2.28
CA ASP A 13 -16.01 -15.79 -2.30
C ASP A 13 -14.90 -16.12 -3.31
N LYS A 14 -13.91 -16.85 -2.80
CA LYS A 14 -12.77 -17.40 -3.51
C LYS A 14 -13.26 -18.51 -4.43
N VAL A 15 -13.41 -18.23 -5.73
CA VAL A 15 -13.63 -19.27 -6.74
C VAL A 15 -12.27 -19.90 -7.06
N LEU A 16 -11.96 -20.99 -6.36
CA LEU A 16 -11.01 -22.00 -6.82
C LEU A 16 -11.70 -22.76 -7.96
N ASN A 17 -11.25 -22.55 -9.18
CA ASN A 17 -11.71 -23.31 -10.34
C ASN A 17 -10.80 -24.54 -10.46
N GLU A 18 -11.23 -25.66 -9.89
CA GLU A 18 -10.67 -26.98 -10.20
C GLU A 18 -11.24 -27.42 -11.55
N THR A 19 -10.39 -27.49 -12.57
CA THR A 19 -10.73 -28.10 -13.86
C THR A 19 -10.38 -29.60 -13.78
N PRO A 20 -11.34 -30.53 -13.97
CA PRO A 20 -11.04 -31.95 -14.07
C PRO A 20 -10.41 -32.24 -15.44
N ALA A 21 -9.18 -32.74 -15.46
CA ALA A 21 -8.62 -33.36 -16.64
C ALA A 21 -9.25 -34.75 -16.81
N GLN A 22 -10.30 -34.84 -17.62
CA GLN A 22 -10.77 -36.08 -18.23
C GLN A 22 -10.59 -35.99 -19.75
N SER A 23 -9.82 -36.93 -20.31
CA SER A 23 -10.08 -37.68 -21.56
C SER A 23 -8.80 -38.42 -22.01
N PRO A 24 -8.85 -39.43 -22.90
CA PRO A 24 -10.00 -40.14 -23.47
C PRO A 24 -9.95 -41.69 -23.35
N SER A 25 -11.15 -42.25 -23.17
CA SER A 25 -11.69 -43.52 -23.72
C SER A 25 -10.75 -44.62 -24.21
N GLU A 26 -10.82 -45.76 -23.51
CA GLU A 26 -10.54 -47.11 -24.02
C GLU A 26 -11.68 -47.61 -24.94
N SER A 27 -11.34 -47.87 -26.20
CA SER A 27 -12.03 -48.74 -27.16
C SER A 27 -11.03 -48.98 -28.31
N ALA A 28 -10.69 -50.16 -28.79
CA ALA A 28 -11.18 -51.54 -28.69
C ALA A 28 -9.93 -52.46 -28.66
N GLU A 29 -9.98 -53.76 -28.40
CA GLU A 29 -10.44 -54.75 -29.39
C GLU A 29 -10.37 -56.17 -28.79
N GLN A 30 -11.46 -56.91 -28.96
CA GLN A 30 -11.57 -58.35 -28.73
C GLN A 30 -10.92 -59.13 -29.88
N ALA A 31 -10.01 -60.04 -29.56
CA ALA A 31 -9.79 -61.36 -30.21
C ALA A 31 -8.52 -61.98 -29.57
N ALA A 32 -8.41 -63.23 -29.17
CA ALA A 32 -9.28 -64.38 -29.24
C ALA A 32 -8.87 -65.36 -28.11
N ALA A 33 -9.85 -66.00 -27.50
CA ALA A 33 -9.62 -67.22 -26.74
C ALA A 33 -9.33 -68.37 -27.72
N ALA A 34 -8.17 -69.03 -27.56
CA ALA A 34 -7.96 -70.36 -28.10
C ALA A 34 -7.02 -71.16 -27.17
N SER A 35 -7.60 -72.21 -26.60
CA SER A 35 -7.00 -73.51 -26.25
C SER A 35 -5.76 -73.55 -25.35
N GLY A 36 -5.94 -74.22 -24.21
CA GLY A 36 -4.82 -74.76 -23.45
C GLY A 36 -4.02 -75.79 -24.25
N THR A 37 -2.71 -75.72 -24.11
CA THR A 37 -1.73 -76.78 -24.33
C THR A 37 -0.66 -76.59 -23.25
N SER A 38 -0.55 -77.56 -22.34
CA SER A 38 0.61 -78.46 -22.26
C SER A 38 1.92 -77.71 -22.00
N TYR A 39 2.51 -77.98 -20.83
CA TYR A 39 3.93 -77.73 -20.55
C TYR A 39 4.77 -78.33 -21.69
N GLY A 40 5.21 -77.49 -22.63
CA GLY A 40 6.09 -77.82 -23.73
C GLY A 40 7.29 -76.89 -23.66
N VAL A 41 8.41 -77.43 -23.18
CA VAL A 41 9.72 -76.81 -23.31
C VAL A 41 10.07 -76.86 -24.80
N ASP A 42 9.77 -75.79 -25.54
CA ASP A 42 10.37 -75.45 -26.83
C ASP A 42 9.98 -74.00 -27.17
N ALA A 43 10.52 -73.05 -26.42
CA ALA A 43 10.54 -71.67 -26.87
C ALA A 43 11.51 -71.60 -28.06
N GLU A 44 10.98 -71.55 -29.27
CA GLU A 44 11.75 -71.34 -30.51
C GLU A 44 12.72 -70.15 -30.30
N PRO A 45 14.04 -70.32 -30.54
CA PRO A 45 15.06 -69.29 -30.29
C PRO A 45 14.73 -67.91 -30.86
N ALA A 46 13.95 -67.87 -31.96
CA ALA A 46 13.46 -66.66 -32.58
C ALA A 46 12.51 -65.83 -31.68
N SER A 47 11.66 -66.47 -30.88
CA SER A 47 10.69 -65.80 -30.00
C SER A 47 11.38 -65.07 -28.84
N ILE A 48 12.45 -65.67 -28.30
CA ILE A 48 13.28 -65.07 -27.24
C ILE A 48 14.04 -63.87 -27.81
N LEU A 49 14.62 -64.01 -29.00
CA LEU A 49 15.35 -62.92 -29.66
C LEU A 49 14.44 -61.71 -29.92
N LEU A 50 13.21 -61.96 -30.38
CA LEU A 50 12.22 -60.91 -30.61
C LEU A 50 11.82 -60.19 -29.32
N ALA A 51 11.64 -60.92 -28.22
CA ALA A 51 11.35 -60.33 -26.90
C ALA A 51 12.49 -59.42 -26.42
N ILE A 52 13.75 -59.84 -26.59
CA ILE A 52 14.93 -59.04 -26.25
C ILE A 52 14.99 -57.77 -27.11
N GLN A 53 14.74 -57.87 -28.42
CA GLN A 53 14.71 -56.72 -29.32
C GLN A 53 13.60 -55.72 -28.95
N ASN A 54 12.41 -56.22 -28.62
CA ASN A 54 11.30 -55.38 -28.17
C ASN A 54 11.63 -54.67 -26.86
N MET A 55 12.21 -55.38 -25.88
CA MET A 55 12.66 -54.78 -24.62
C MET A 55 13.75 -53.73 -24.84
N SER A 56 14.71 -54.00 -25.72
CA SER A 56 15.76 -53.04 -26.08
C SER A 56 15.16 -51.77 -26.67
N LYS A 57 14.21 -51.91 -27.59
CA LYS A 57 13.49 -50.77 -28.19
C LYS A 57 12.72 -49.97 -27.13
N THR A 58 11.95 -50.66 -26.28
CA THR A 58 11.22 -50.00 -25.18
C THR A 58 12.15 -49.28 -24.21
N MET A 59 13.34 -49.83 -23.93
CA MET A 59 14.34 -49.16 -23.10
C MET A 59 14.89 -47.90 -23.76
N THR A 60 15.17 -47.93 -25.06
CA THR A 60 15.57 -46.75 -25.83
C THR A 60 14.49 -45.67 -25.79
N ASP A 61 13.24 -46.02 -26.10
CA ASP A 61 12.12 -45.07 -26.10
C ASP A 61 11.94 -44.41 -24.71
N ARG A 62 12.10 -45.16 -23.63
CA ARG A 62 12.05 -44.64 -22.26
C ARG A 62 13.23 -43.72 -21.94
N PHE A 63 14.41 -43.99 -22.50
CA PHE A 63 15.60 -43.16 -22.30
C PHE A 63 15.42 -41.81 -22.99
N ASP A 64 14.94 -41.80 -24.24
CA ASP A 64 14.66 -40.58 -25.01
C ASP A 64 13.59 -39.71 -24.32
N LEU A 65 12.57 -40.35 -23.73
CA LEU A 65 11.56 -39.67 -22.92
C LEU A 65 12.15 -39.02 -21.66
N LEU A 66 13.09 -39.71 -20.98
CA LEU A 66 13.76 -39.16 -19.81
C LEU A 66 14.66 -37.98 -20.18
N GLU A 67 15.41 -38.06 -21.27
CA GLU A 67 16.23 -36.94 -21.76
C GLU A 67 15.37 -35.72 -22.10
N SER A 68 14.25 -35.95 -22.78
CA SER A 68 13.29 -34.88 -23.12
C SER A 68 12.67 -34.24 -21.87
N SER A 69 12.30 -35.06 -20.88
CA SER A 69 11.76 -34.59 -19.60
C SER A 69 12.79 -33.78 -18.80
N LEU A 70 14.06 -34.22 -18.79
CA LEU A 70 15.15 -33.51 -18.13
C LEU A 70 15.41 -32.15 -18.79
N ALA A 71 15.47 -32.10 -20.12
CA ALA A 71 15.64 -30.86 -20.87
C ALA A 71 14.52 -29.86 -20.58
N SER A 72 13.27 -30.34 -20.53
CA SER A 72 12.10 -29.52 -20.16
C SER A 72 12.20 -29.00 -18.72
N THR A 73 12.62 -29.85 -17.78
CA THR A 73 12.80 -29.47 -16.37
C THR A 73 13.91 -28.43 -16.21
N GLN A 74 15.04 -28.58 -16.90
CA GLN A 74 16.13 -27.60 -16.90
C GLN A 74 15.70 -26.26 -17.49
N ALA A 75 14.96 -26.25 -18.60
CA ALA A 75 14.41 -25.03 -19.18
C ALA A 75 13.47 -24.30 -18.20
N THR A 76 12.64 -25.06 -17.49
CA THR A 76 11.71 -24.52 -16.48
C THR A 76 12.48 -23.93 -15.28
N LEU A 77 13.53 -24.59 -14.81
CA LEU A 77 14.38 -24.10 -13.71
C LEU A 77 15.08 -22.79 -14.08
N VAL A 78 15.62 -22.70 -15.30
CA VAL A 78 16.25 -21.45 -15.79
C VAL A 78 15.22 -20.33 -15.85
N SER A 79 14.04 -20.59 -16.38
CA SER A 79 12.95 -19.61 -16.43
C SER A 79 12.54 -19.14 -15.02
N LEU A 80 12.44 -20.07 -14.06
CA LEU A 80 12.12 -19.73 -12.68
C LEU A 80 13.21 -18.88 -12.03
N GLY A 81 14.49 -19.20 -12.26
CA GLY A 81 15.62 -18.41 -11.76
C GLY A 81 15.58 -16.96 -12.27
N ASN A 82 15.25 -16.78 -13.55
CA ASN A 82 15.09 -15.44 -14.14
C ASN A 82 13.94 -14.66 -13.47
N ARG A 83 12.79 -15.32 -13.27
CA ARG A 83 11.63 -14.71 -12.60
C ARG A 83 11.92 -14.35 -11.14
N ILE A 84 12.70 -15.14 -10.42
CA ILE A 84 13.14 -14.83 -9.05
C ILE A 84 13.99 -13.55 -9.07
N THR A 85 14.95 -13.49 -9.99
CA THR A 85 15.84 -12.32 -10.15
C THR A 85 15.03 -11.05 -10.45
N GLU A 86 14.02 -11.13 -11.33
CA GLU A 86 13.12 -10.01 -11.63
C GLU A 86 12.34 -9.54 -10.40
N VAL A 87 11.83 -10.47 -9.60
CA VAL A 87 11.09 -10.16 -8.37
C VAL A 87 11.99 -9.52 -7.32
N GLU A 88 13.20 -10.03 -7.14
CA GLU A 88 14.19 -9.47 -6.21
C GLU A 88 14.57 -8.03 -6.58
N ASN A 89 14.78 -7.77 -7.88
CA ASN A 89 15.05 -6.43 -8.39
C ASN A 89 13.88 -5.47 -8.18
N ALA A 90 12.64 -5.94 -8.42
CA ALA A 90 11.45 -5.15 -8.19
C ALA A 90 11.25 -4.81 -6.70
N ALA A 91 11.48 -5.79 -5.81
CA ALA A 91 11.42 -5.58 -4.36
C ALA A 91 12.42 -4.50 -3.90
N ALA A 92 13.66 -4.55 -4.38
CA ALA A 92 14.67 -3.55 -4.07
C ALA A 92 14.30 -2.13 -4.56
N ASP A 93 13.65 -2.00 -5.73
CA ASP A 93 13.12 -0.72 -6.20
C ASP A 93 12.03 -0.17 -5.27
N TYR A 94 11.11 -1.02 -4.84
CA TYR A 94 10.06 -0.62 -3.90
C TYR A 94 10.62 -0.12 -2.57
N ASP A 95 11.61 -0.82 -2.00
CA ASP A 95 12.26 -0.40 -0.75
C ASP A 95 12.95 0.95 -0.90
N ARG A 96 13.62 1.19 -2.04
CA ARG A 96 14.25 2.48 -2.34
C ARG A 96 13.21 3.60 -2.46
N ARG A 97 12.09 3.34 -3.12
CA ARG A 97 11.00 4.32 -3.27
C ARG A 97 10.32 4.62 -1.94
N LEU A 98 10.09 3.61 -1.11
CA LEU A 98 9.54 3.76 0.23
C LEU A 98 10.44 4.65 1.08
N SER A 99 11.74 4.35 1.11
CA SER A 99 12.74 5.14 1.82
C SER A 99 12.75 6.61 1.37
N LEU A 100 12.59 6.86 0.06
CA LEU A 100 12.51 8.23 -0.48
C LEU A 100 11.23 8.95 -0.04
N VAL A 101 10.09 8.26 0.00
CA VAL A 101 8.82 8.82 0.48
C VAL A 101 8.91 9.17 1.96
N GLU A 102 9.49 8.28 2.78
CA GLU A 102 9.71 8.53 4.21
C GLU A 102 10.63 9.73 4.45
N GLN A 103 11.75 9.81 3.72
CA GLN A 103 12.65 10.95 3.80
C GLN A 103 11.95 12.27 3.42
N LYS A 104 11.18 12.27 2.32
CA LYS A 104 10.40 13.44 1.89
C LYS A 104 9.33 13.81 2.91
N TRP A 105 8.66 12.82 3.49
CA TRP A 105 7.66 13.02 4.53
C TRP A 105 8.27 13.69 5.77
N LEU A 106 9.39 13.19 6.26
CA LEU A 106 10.11 13.78 7.40
C LEU A 106 10.58 15.21 7.11
N LYS A 107 11.06 15.48 5.89
CA LYS A 107 11.44 16.83 5.47
C LYS A 107 10.24 17.78 5.49
N ILE A 108 9.14 17.43 4.83
CA ILE A 108 7.89 18.20 4.83
C ILE A 108 7.37 18.41 6.25
N GLN A 109 7.46 17.39 7.10
CA GLN A 109 7.06 17.50 8.49
C GLN A 109 7.94 18.49 9.25
N SER A 110 9.27 18.45 9.10
CA SER A 110 10.19 19.38 9.75
C SER A 110 10.02 20.83 9.28
N GLU A 111 9.80 21.03 7.97
CA GLU A 111 9.55 22.34 7.36
C GLU A 111 8.19 22.91 7.82
N ASN A 112 7.16 22.07 7.95
CA ASN A 112 5.84 22.52 8.41
C ASN A 112 5.74 22.71 9.94
N ILE A 113 6.46 21.90 10.73
CA ILE A 113 6.47 22.02 12.21
C ILE A 113 7.26 23.25 12.64
N SER A 114 8.43 23.50 12.04
CA SER A 114 9.30 24.62 12.44
C SER A 114 8.68 26.00 12.20
N LEU A 115 7.69 26.11 11.31
CA LEU A 115 7.16 27.40 10.91
C LEU A 115 5.87 27.83 11.64
N ARG A 116 5.11 26.94 12.30
CA ARG A 116 3.73 27.28 12.74
C ARG A 116 3.20 26.61 14.02
N ILE A 117 4.00 25.74 14.65
CA ILE A 117 3.60 25.03 15.87
C ILE A 117 4.52 25.45 17.00
N PHE A 118 3.94 26.00 18.07
CA PHE A 118 4.63 26.32 19.31
C PHE A 118 4.53 25.14 20.26
N THR A 119 5.66 24.65 20.76
CA THR A 119 5.71 23.68 21.87
C THR A 119 6.27 24.39 23.09
N ALA A 120 5.55 24.37 24.21
CA ALA A 120 5.97 25.02 25.43
C ALA A 120 7.25 24.39 25.98
N PRO A 121 8.37 25.14 26.07
CA PRO A 121 9.62 24.61 26.63
C PRO A 121 9.63 24.61 28.15
N LEU A 122 8.75 25.41 28.77
CA LEU A 122 8.66 25.63 30.21
C LEU A 122 7.19 25.68 30.63
N LYS A 123 6.92 25.34 31.88
CA LYS A 123 5.61 25.60 32.49
C LYS A 123 5.44 27.11 32.72
N GLY A 124 4.34 27.69 32.28
CA GLY A 124 4.13 29.13 32.44
C GLY A 124 2.85 29.68 31.82
N ALA A 125 2.66 30.99 32.01
CA ALA A 125 1.60 31.75 31.36
C ALA A 125 2.11 32.34 30.04
N TYR A 126 1.48 32.02 28.92
CA TYR A 126 1.87 32.45 27.59
C TYR A 126 0.77 33.30 26.95
N MET A 127 1.13 34.41 26.33
CA MET A 127 0.21 35.20 25.50
C MET A 127 0.40 34.80 24.04
N PHE A 128 -0.68 34.45 23.35
CA PHE A 128 -0.70 34.23 21.91
C PHE A 128 -1.62 35.24 21.23
N LYS A 129 -1.22 35.71 20.05
CA LYS A 129 -2.03 36.56 19.18
C LYS A 129 -1.87 36.13 17.73
N PHE A 130 -2.96 36.22 16.97
CA PHE A 130 -2.91 36.04 15.53
C PHE A 130 -3.79 37.06 14.80
N SER A 131 -3.42 37.37 13.56
CA SER A 131 -4.25 38.10 12.59
C SER A 131 -4.35 37.33 11.30
N VAL A 132 -5.54 37.28 10.74
CA VAL A 132 -5.81 36.69 9.42
C VAL A 132 -6.45 37.71 8.50
N PHE A 133 -5.95 37.76 7.27
CA PHE A 133 -6.37 38.68 6.24
C PHE A 133 -7.04 37.94 5.09
N SER A 134 -8.04 38.58 4.49
CA SER A 134 -8.62 38.18 3.22
C SER A 134 -9.21 39.37 2.47
N PHE A 135 -9.38 39.23 1.16
CA PHE A 135 -10.30 40.06 0.40
C PHE A 135 -11.70 39.43 0.37
N GLY A 136 -12.70 40.29 0.51
CA GLY A 136 -14.12 39.95 0.43
C GLY A 136 -14.44 39.29 -0.90
N GLN A 137 -14.79 38.02 -0.80
CA GLN A 137 -15.38 37.18 -1.83
C GLN A 137 -16.40 36.27 -1.11
N SER A 138 -17.15 35.43 -1.82
CA SER A 138 -18.22 34.58 -1.26
C SER A 138 -17.81 33.57 -0.16
N TYR A 139 -16.63 33.70 0.43
CA TYR A 139 -16.08 32.85 1.49
C TYR A 139 -15.77 33.67 2.75
N SER A 140 -16.14 33.13 3.90
CA SER A 140 -15.72 33.69 5.18
C SER A 140 -14.25 33.42 5.47
N THR A 141 -13.69 34.16 6.42
CA THR A 141 -12.36 33.97 6.99
C THR A 141 -12.51 33.55 8.45
N THR A 142 -12.14 32.31 8.76
CA THR A 142 -12.23 31.81 10.13
C THR A 142 -11.00 31.01 10.49
N ALA A 143 -10.30 31.44 11.54
CA ALA A 143 -9.15 30.72 12.09
C ALA A 143 -9.25 30.65 13.61
N SER A 144 -8.57 29.66 14.20
CA SER A 144 -8.57 29.45 15.64
C SER A 144 -7.19 29.12 16.18
N ILE A 145 -6.89 29.58 17.40
CA ILE A 145 -5.80 29.01 18.21
C ILE A 145 -6.29 27.68 18.77
N VAL A 146 -5.44 26.66 18.66
CA VAL A 146 -5.67 25.29 19.12
C VAL A 146 -4.55 24.92 20.09
N LYS A 147 -4.91 24.42 21.28
CA LYS A 147 -4.01 23.81 22.27
C LYS A 147 -4.27 22.31 22.30
N ASN A 148 -3.26 21.46 22.10
CA ASN A 148 -3.39 20.00 22.21
C ASN A 148 -4.61 19.41 21.48
N LYS A 149 -4.87 19.88 20.25
CA LYS A 149 -6.04 19.52 19.40
C LYS A 149 -7.38 20.11 19.84
N GLU A 150 -7.45 20.80 20.98
CA GLU A 150 -8.63 21.52 21.45
C GLU A 150 -8.62 22.98 21.01
N ARG A 151 -9.74 23.45 20.48
CA ARG A 151 -9.91 24.84 20.04
C ARG A 151 -10.12 25.75 21.25
N ILE A 152 -9.35 26.83 21.33
CA ILE A 152 -9.39 27.78 22.45
C ILE A 152 -10.15 29.06 22.07
N VAL A 153 -9.69 29.76 21.03
CA VAL A 153 -10.31 31.01 20.56
C VAL A 153 -10.47 31.01 19.05
N VAL A 154 -11.47 31.74 18.56
CA VAL A 154 -11.82 31.84 17.14
C VAL A 154 -11.87 33.30 16.72
N ALA A 155 -11.20 33.62 15.63
CA ALA A 155 -11.41 34.86 14.89
C ALA A 155 -12.23 34.51 13.65
N HIS A 156 -13.38 35.15 13.50
CA HIS A 156 -14.27 35.01 12.34
C HIS A 156 -14.44 36.39 11.70
N GLY A 157 -14.56 36.41 10.39
CA GLY A 157 -15.04 37.55 9.66
C GLY A 157 -15.65 37.09 8.34
N ASN A 158 -16.67 37.81 7.90
CA ASN A 158 -17.32 37.58 6.64
C ASN A 158 -17.73 38.94 6.08
N GLN A 159 -17.16 39.31 4.94
CA GLN A 159 -17.45 40.58 4.30
C GLN A 159 -17.61 40.36 2.79
N PRO A 160 -18.73 40.78 2.19
CA PRO A 160 -19.00 40.54 0.76
C PRO A 160 -18.02 41.22 -0.20
N GLN A 161 -17.47 42.38 0.18
CA GLN A 161 -16.57 43.19 -0.65
C GLN A 161 -15.50 43.88 0.20
N GLY A 162 -14.40 44.30 -0.42
CA GLY A 162 -13.32 45.05 0.26
C GLY A 162 -12.34 44.13 1.00
N THR A 163 -11.62 44.66 1.99
CA THR A 163 -10.67 43.90 2.79
C THR A 163 -11.28 43.51 4.13
N LEU A 164 -10.86 42.36 4.64
CA LEU A 164 -11.22 41.85 5.94
C LEU A 164 -9.95 41.46 6.70
N ASN A 165 -9.85 41.93 7.94
CA ASN A 165 -8.84 41.48 8.89
C ASN A 165 -9.55 41.01 10.15
N SER A 166 -9.31 39.76 10.56
CA SER A 166 -9.85 39.20 11.79
C SER A 166 -8.70 38.78 12.70
N SER A 167 -8.76 39.18 13.97
CA SER A 167 -7.70 38.90 14.93
C SER A 167 -8.25 38.50 16.29
N LYS A 168 -7.47 37.70 17.01
CA LYS A 168 -7.72 37.31 18.41
C LYS A 168 -6.41 37.10 19.15
N GLY A 169 -6.48 37.19 20.47
CA GLY A 169 -5.42 36.75 21.36
C GLY A 169 -5.97 36.07 22.60
N VAL A 170 -5.13 35.30 23.27
CA VAL A 170 -5.47 34.53 24.47
C VAL A 170 -4.24 34.33 25.34
N VAL A 171 -4.42 34.37 26.66
CA VAL A 171 -3.42 33.91 27.63
C VAL A 171 -3.72 32.46 28.00
N LEU A 172 -2.73 31.58 27.90
CA LEU A 172 -2.82 30.16 28.23
C LEU A 172 -1.79 29.78 29.28
N ILE A 173 -2.22 29.00 30.27
CA ILE A 173 -1.28 28.25 31.11
C ILE A 173 -0.91 26.97 30.35
N LEU A 174 0.39 26.78 30.13
CA LEU A 174 0.94 25.63 29.42
C LEU A 174 1.86 24.82 30.33
N GLU A 175 1.80 23.51 30.20
CA GLU A 175 2.80 22.57 30.71
C GLU A 175 3.91 22.34 29.68
N VAL A 176 5.07 21.83 30.11
CA VAL A 176 6.16 21.46 29.19
C VAL A 176 5.66 20.44 28.18
N GLY A 177 5.86 20.71 26.89
CA GLY A 177 5.41 19.84 25.80
C GLY A 177 4.00 20.12 25.30
N ASP A 178 3.22 21.02 25.95
CA ASP A 178 1.94 21.48 25.39
C ASP A 178 2.16 22.14 24.03
N VAL A 179 1.27 21.84 23.08
CA VAL A 179 1.38 22.27 21.68
C VAL A 179 0.29 23.28 21.34
N VAL A 180 0.67 24.44 20.80
CA VAL A 180 -0.21 25.53 20.38
C VAL A 180 0.03 25.90 18.92
N TYR A 181 -1.04 26.04 18.13
CA TYR A 181 -0.95 26.43 16.72
C TYR A 181 -2.22 27.13 16.23
N VAL A 182 -2.13 27.81 15.08
CA VAL A 182 -3.29 28.40 14.39
C VAL A 182 -3.81 27.45 13.33
N ARG A 183 -5.13 27.22 13.32
CA ARG A 183 -5.83 26.37 12.36
C ARG A 183 -6.88 27.16 11.59
N LEU A 184 -6.78 27.14 10.26
CA LEU A 184 -7.84 27.63 9.36
C LEU A 184 -9.02 26.64 9.37
N TRP A 185 -10.26 27.14 9.40
CA TRP A 185 -11.44 26.29 9.36
C TRP A 185 -11.74 25.80 7.94
N SER A 186 -12.27 24.58 7.85
CA SER A 186 -12.70 24.02 6.57
C SER A 186 -13.75 24.91 5.90
N GLY A 187 -13.62 25.13 4.59
CA GLY A 187 -14.52 25.99 3.82
C GLY A 187 -14.27 27.49 3.96
N THR A 188 -13.23 27.90 4.68
CA THR A 188 -12.87 29.32 4.86
C THR A 188 -11.56 29.67 4.17
N ARG A 189 -11.32 30.96 3.92
CA ARG A 189 -10.15 31.42 3.16
C ARG A 189 -9.38 32.50 3.91
N ILE A 190 -8.06 32.46 3.74
CA ILE A 190 -7.12 33.55 4.04
C ILE A 190 -6.32 33.83 2.79
N GLN A 191 -5.82 35.04 2.66
CA GLN A 191 -5.02 35.48 1.53
C GLN A 191 -3.76 36.17 2.04
N ASP A 192 -2.70 36.07 1.25
CA ASP A 192 -1.46 36.78 1.51
C ASP A 192 -0.83 37.22 0.19
N ASN A 193 0.09 38.18 0.26
CA ASN A 193 0.91 38.63 -0.86
C ASN A 193 2.28 39.09 -0.35
N GLY A 194 3.08 39.77 -1.18
CA GLY A 194 4.41 40.26 -0.81
C GLY A 194 4.45 41.17 0.42
N ASN A 195 3.30 41.61 0.95
CA ASN A 195 3.20 42.46 2.14
C ASN A 195 3.00 41.67 3.46
N ASN A 196 2.89 40.33 3.44
CA ASN A 196 2.84 39.47 4.63
C ASN A 196 1.75 39.87 5.66
N HIS A 197 0.47 39.78 5.28
CA HIS A 197 -0.65 40.28 6.09
C HIS A 197 -1.00 39.43 7.31
N ASN A 198 -0.70 38.12 7.25
CA ASN A 198 -1.11 37.17 8.28
C ASN A 198 -0.01 37.04 9.35
N THR A 199 -0.38 37.09 10.63
CA THR A 199 0.58 36.99 11.74
C THR A 199 0.16 35.93 12.73
N PHE A 200 1.14 35.28 13.36
CA PHE A 200 0.98 34.50 14.57
C PHE A 200 2.19 34.75 15.46
N SER A 201 1.96 35.20 16.69
CA SER A 201 3.01 35.46 17.65
C SER A 201 2.62 34.92 19.02
N GLY A 202 3.63 34.53 19.79
CA GLY A 202 3.46 34.07 21.15
C GLY A 202 4.71 34.36 21.98
N TYR A 203 4.52 34.65 23.27
CA TYR A 203 5.62 34.89 24.21
C TYR A 203 5.23 34.48 25.63
N LEU A 204 6.23 34.08 26.42
CA LEU A 204 6.10 33.80 27.85
C LEU A 204 5.89 35.12 28.59
N LEU A 205 4.84 35.18 29.42
CA LEU A 205 4.62 36.28 30.35
C LEU A 205 5.43 36.08 31.63
N PHE A 206 5.28 34.91 32.25
CA PHE A 206 6.06 34.51 33.41
C PHE A 206 6.06 32.98 33.56
N PRO A 207 7.19 32.39 33.98
CA PRO A 207 7.25 30.98 34.31
C PRO A 207 6.40 30.71 35.57
N LEU A 208 5.81 29.53 35.65
CA LEU A 208 5.16 29.04 36.86
C LEU A 208 6.06 27.99 37.49
N SER A 209 6.48 28.24 38.73
CA SER A 209 7.17 27.24 39.55
C SER A 209 6.22 26.07 39.79
N GLY A 210 6.70 24.86 39.50
CA GLY A 210 6.02 23.61 39.87
C GLY A 210 6.21 23.29 41.35
#